data_AF-A0A520DFG8-F1
#
_entry.id   AF-A0A520DFG8-F1
#
_cell.length_a   1.000
_cell.length_b   1.000
_cell.length_c   1.000
_cell.angle_alpha   90.00
_cell.angle_beta   90.00
_cell.angle_gamma   90.00
#
_symmetry.space_group_name_H-M   'P 1'
#
loop_
_entity.id
_entity.type
_entity.pdbx_description
1 polymer ?
#
loop_
_entity_poly.entity_id
_entity_poly.type
_entity_poly.pdbx_seq_one_letter_code
_entity_poly.pdbx_strand_id
1 'polypeptide(L)'
;MDLPRLDRLPFNVVDALLVVVVLLGVWRGWRRGFVAGTLELACLAASLVVAFFCTPMLADILRRNDWLAEPWASPTAFLGIFVAAQIVVGSVVGRLFRPVATWARIRARSVDSVFGLLPGAANGLINAMVAAVLLSVLPLADVLTRASQDSAITARLGTPAGWLEERLGPIFNPAVERAQQALTVAPESHERVELPFTVRDTVPRPDLEAAMLVLVNAERAKAGVRALAADPETVEVSRDHSRDMFARGYFAHLTPEGKTPFDRLRAARLGYRAAGENLALSRTLETAHQGLMNSPGHRANILLPAFGRLGIGIVDGGRRGLMITQTFRN
;
A
#
# COMPACT_ATOMS: atom_id res chain seq x y z
N MET A 1 5.80 5.46 22.76
CA MET A 1 5.35 5.60 21.37
C MET A 1 4.08 6.42 21.45
N ASP A 2 4.17 7.73 21.28
CA ASP A 2 3.00 8.62 21.36
C ASP A 2 2.09 8.34 20.17
N LEU A 3 0.93 7.74 20.43
CA LEU A 3 -0.10 7.62 19.41
C LEU A 3 -0.52 9.04 18.97
N PRO A 4 -0.64 9.31 17.67
CA PRO A 4 -1.14 10.60 17.20
C PRO A 4 -2.50 10.86 17.85
N ARG A 5 -2.67 12.06 18.43
CA ARG A 5 -3.93 12.48 19.05
C ARG A 5 -5.03 12.51 17.99
N LEU A 6 -5.90 11.48 18.00
CA LEU A 6 -7.00 11.26 17.06
C LEU A 6 -8.01 12.43 17.02
N ASP A 7 -7.95 13.30 18.02
CA ASP A 7 -8.71 14.53 18.24
C ASP A 7 -8.27 15.71 17.35
N ARG A 8 -7.23 15.56 16.52
CA ARG A 8 -6.74 16.63 15.61
C ARG A 8 -6.81 16.33 14.11
N LEU A 9 -7.34 15.18 13.68
CA LEU A 9 -7.46 14.87 12.26
C LEU A 9 -8.64 15.65 11.62
N PRO A 10 -8.44 16.36 10.49
CA PRO A 10 -9.49 17.15 9.86
C PRO A 10 -10.53 16.25 9.18
N PHE A 11 -11.82 16.51 9.44
CA PHE A 11 -12.92 15.82 8.76
C PHE A 11 -12.89 16.11 7.26
N ASN A 12 -12.82 15.07 6.45
CA ASN A 12 -12.62 15.19 5.01
C ASN A 12 -13.68 14.44 4.18
N VAL A 13 -13.52 14.44 2.85
CA VAL A 13 -14.48 13.86 1.91
C VAL A 13 -14.66 12.35 2.13
N VAL A 14 -13.62 11.64 2.56
CA VAL A 14 -13.69 10.20 2.87
C VAL A 14 -14.51 9.98 4.14
N ASP A 15 -14.32 10.82 5.17
CA ASP A 15 -15.14 10.77 6.39
C ASP A 15 -16.63 10.98 6.05
N ALA A 16 -16.95 11.98 5.23
CA ALA A 16 -18.31 12.25 4.78
C ALA A 16 -18.92 11.04 4.05
N LEU A 17 -18.16 10.41 3.17
CA LEU A 17 -18.61 9.24 2.42
C LEU A 17 -18.88 8.04 3.34
N LEU A 18 -17.98 7.76 4.28
CA LEU A 18 -18.15 6.66 5.23
C LEU A 18 -19.35 6.89 6.17
N VAL A 19 -19.56 8.12 6.64
CA VAL A 19 -20.77 8.49 7.41
C VAL A 19 -22.03 8.26 6.60
N VAL A 20 -22.04 8.67 5.32
CA VAL A 20 -23.18 8.43 4.43
C VAL A 20 -23.47 6.93 4.29
N VAL A 21 -22.44 6.09 4.14
CA VAL A 21 -22.61 4.62 4.07
C VAL A 21 -23.27 4.07 5.34
N VAL A 22 -22.82 4.51 6.52
CA VAL A 22 -23.40 4.07 7.81
C VAL A 22 -24.85 4.56 7.95
N LEU A 23 -25.11 5.83 7.66
CA LEU A 23 -26.46 6.41 7.75
C LEU A 23 -27.44 5.75 6.78
N LEU A 24 -27.00 5.41 5.56
CA LEU A 24 -27.80 4.65 4.60
C LEU A 24 -28.12 3.24 5.13
N GLY A 25 -27.17 2.59 5.80
CA GLY A 25 -27.38 1.30 6.47
C GLY A 25 -28.45 1.39 7.57
N VAL A 26 -28.34 2.38 8.46
CA VAL A 26 -29.32 2.64 9.53
C VAL A 26 -30.70 2.91 8.96
N TRP A 27 -30.80 3.80 7.97
CA TRP A 27 -32.05 4.14 7.31
C TRP A 27 -32.70 2.94 6.61
N ARG A 28 -31.89 2.12 5.94
CA ARG A 28 -32.36 0.89 5.30
C ARG A 28 -32.85 -0.12 6.33
N GLY A 29 -32.15 -0.27 7.45
CA GLY A 29 -32.56 -1.10 8.58
C GLY A 29 -33.90 -0.67 9.16
N TRP A 30 -34.09 0.63 9.40
CA TRP A 30 -35.39 1.18 9.80
C TRP A 30 -36.47 0.83 8.77
N ARG A 31 -36.23 1.11 7.48
CA ARG A 31 -37.27 0.90 6.46
C ARG A 31 -37.59 -0.57 6.20
N ARG A 32 -36.67 -1.49 6.43
CA ARG A 32 -36.84 -2.93 6.13
C ARG A 32 -37.23 -3.78 7.34
N GLY A 33 -36.88 -3.35 8.54
CA GLY A 33 -37.20 -4.05 9.79
C GLY A 33 -36.11 -5.02 10.25
N PHE A 34 -36.26 -5.56 11.45
CA PHE A 34 -35.26 -6.39 12.11
C PHE A 34 -35.00 -7.69 11.37
N VAL A 35 -36.06 -8.42 10.99
CA VAL A 35 -35.92 -9.73 10.34
C VAL A 35 -35.21 -9.60 8.99
N ALA A 36 -35.63 -8.64 8.18
CA ALA A 36 -35.00 -8.39 6.88
C ALA A 36 -33.56 -7.87 7.04
N GLY A 37 -33.32 -6.97 8.01
CA GLY A 37 -31.98 -6.46 8.30
C GLY A 37 -31.01 -7.57 8.74
N THR A 38 -31.46 -8.49 9.59
CA THR A 38 -30.64 -9.63 10.06
C THR A 38 -30.34 -10.60 8.93
N LEU A 39 -31.29 -10.86 8.04
CA LEU A 39 -31.05 -11.67 6.83
C LEU A 39 -30.05 -10.98 5.89
N GLU A 40 -30.14 -9.66 5.71
CA GLU A 40 -29.16 -8.91 4.93
C GLU A 40 -27.76 -8.99 5.54
N LEU A 41 -27.65 -8.93 6.87
CA LEU A 41 -26.38 -9.10 7.57
C LEU A 41 -25.79 -10.50 7.34
N ALA A 42 -26.62 -11.53 7.38
CA ALA A 42 -26.20 -12.90 7.07
C ALA A 42 -25.76 -13.05 5.60
N CYS A 43 -26.50 -12.46 4.66
CA CYS A 43 -26.12 -12.41 3.24
C CYS A 43 -24.77 -11.70 3.05
N LEU A 44 -24.56 -10.61 3.78
CA LEU A 44 -23.31 -9.86 3.75
C LEU A 44 -22.13 -10.69 4.23
N ALA A 45 -22.27 -11.32 5.39
CA ALA A 45 -21.24 -12.20 5.92
C ALA A 45 -20.92 -13.37 4.97
N ALA A 46 -21.95 -14.04 4.43
CA ALA A 46 -21.78 -15.13 3.48
C ALA A 46 -21.10 -14.66 2.18
N SER A 47 -21.48 -13.49 1.67
CA SER A 47 -20.87 -12.94 0.45
C SER A 47 -19.41 -12.54 0.63
N LEU A 48 -19.05 -12.02 1.82
CA LEU A 48 -17.65 -11.77 2.16
C LEU A 48 -16.82 -13.05 2.21
N VAL A 49 -17.38 -14.13 2.76
CA VAL A 49 -16.70 -15.44 2.78
C VAL A 49 -16.49 -15.98 1.36
N VAL A 50 -17.51 -15.90 0.50
CA VAL A 50 -17.38 -16.31 -0.91
C VAL A 50 -16.34 -15.46 -1.64
N ALA A 51 -16.39 -14.14 -1.48
CA ALA A 51 -15.39 -13.24 -2.05
C ALA A 51 -13.99 -13.60 -1.58
N PHE A 52 -13.82 -13.87 -0.29
CA PHE A 52 -12.53 -14.25 0.29
C PHE A 52 -11.93 -15.48 -0.41
N PHE A 53 -12.68 -16.57 -0.49
CA PHE A 53 -12.15 -17.82 -1.05
C PHE A 53 -11.99 -17.80 -2.58
N CYS A 54 -12.83 -17.06 -3.30
CA CYS A 54 -12.81 -17.08 -4.76
C CYS A 54 -11.91 -15.99 -5.37
N THR A 55 -11.51 -14.96 -4.62
CA THR A 55 -10.66 -13.86 -5.14
C THR A 55 -9.34 -14.34 -5.74
N PRO A 56 -8.56 -15.22 -5.09
CA PRO A 56 -7.29 -15.66 -5.65
C PRO A 56 -7.45 -16.30 -7.05
N MET A 57 -8.54 -17.05 -7.26
CA MET A 57 -8.84 -17.69 -8.53
C MET A 57 -9.12 -16.66 -9.64
N LEU A 58 -10.02 -15.71 -9.39
CA LEU A 58 -10.35 -14.70 -10.40
C LEU A 58 -9.18 -13.73 -10.64
N ALA A 59 -8.47 -13.31 -9.60
CA ALA A 59 -7.30 -12.46 -9.73
C ALA A 59 -6.22 -13.12 -10.59
N ASP A 60 -6.01 -14.44 -10.46
CA ASP A 60 -5.08 -15.19 -11.30
C ASP A 60 -5.53 -15.24 -12.77
N ILE A 61 -6.82 -15.48 -13.03
CA ILE A 61 -7.39 -15.46 -14.38
C ILE A 61 -7.23 -14.09 -15.04
N LEU A 62 -7.50 -13.00 -14.29
CA LEU A 62 -7.36 -11.63 -14.80
C LEU A 62 -5.91 -11.30 -15.18
N ARG A 63 -4.94 -11.76 -14.37
CA ARG A 63 -3.52 -11.55 -14.65
C ARG A 63 -3.02 -12.38 -15.82
N ARG A 64 -3.40 -13.66 -15.90
CA ARG A 64 -2.95 -14.56 -16.98
C ARG A 64 -3.40 -14.13 -18.38
N ASN A 65 -4.52 -13.41 -18.47
CA ASN A 65 -5.07 -12.91 -19.73
C ASN A 65 -4.69 -11.43 -19.98
N ASP A 66 -3.80 -10.84 -19.17
CA ASP A 66 -3.38 -9.44 -19.23
C ASP A 66 -4.55 -8.42 -19.16
N TRP A 67 -5.69 -8.79 -18.58
CA TRP A 67 -6.84 -7.89 -18.44
C TRP A 67 -6.60 -6.85 -17.34
N LEU A 68 -6.04 -7.29 -16.21
CA LEU A 68 -5.70 -6.44 -15.08
C LEU A 68 -4.42 -6.96 -14.41
N ALA A 69 -3.45 -6.07 -14.24
CA ALA A 69 -2.24 -6.34 -13.48
C ALA A 69 -2.39 -5.93 -12.01
N GLU A 70 -1.49 -6.41 -11.15
CA GLU A 70 -1.36 -5.83 -9.81
C GLU A 70 -0.85 -4.39 -9.91
N PRO A 71 -1.32 -3.48 -9.06
CA PRO A 71 -2.09 -3.71 -7.82
C PRO A 71 -3.62 -3.71 -7.95
N TRP A 72 -4.16 -3.70 -9.18
CA TRP A 72 -5.61 -3.59 -9.42
C TRP A 72 -6.33 -4.93 -9.51
N ALA A 73 -5.62 -6.00 -9.88
CA ALA A 73 -6.21 -7.32 -10.12
C ALA A 73 -6.95 -7.88 -8.89
N SER A 74 -6.29 -7.92 -7.73
CA SER A 74 -6.86 -8.50 -6.51
C SER A 74 -8.04 -7.69 -5.92
N PRO A 75 -7.95 -6.36 -5.76
CA PRO A 75 -9.09 -5.54 -5.33
C PRO A 75 -10.30 -5.61 -6.27
N THR A 76 -10.05 -5.60 -7.58
CA THR A 76 -11.13 -5.65 -8.58
C THR A 76 -11.80 -7.02 -8.60
N ALA A 77 -11.02 -8.10 -8.50
CA ALA A 77 -11.54 -9.46 -8.38
C ALA A 77 -12.40 -9.63 -7.12
N PHE A 78 -11.92 -9.13 -5.97
CA PHE A 78 -12.66 -9.17 -4.72
C PHE A 78 -13.99 -8.45 -4.83
N LEU A 79 -13.99 -7.22 -5.34
CA LEU A 79 -15.21 -6.43 -5.51
C LEU A 79 -16.20 -7.10 -6.46
N GLY A 80 -15.71 -7.61 -7.61
CA GLY A 80 -16.54 -8.29 -8.60
C GLY A 80 -17.21 -9.53 -8.03
N ILE A 81 -16.46 -10.39 -7.32
CA ILE A 81 -17.01 -11.58 -6.69
C ILE A 81 -17.95 -11.20 -5.55
N PHE A 82 -17.58 -10.22 -4.73
CA PHE A 82 -18.43 -9.78 -3.63
C PHE A 82 -19.81 -9.30 -4.14
N VAL A 83 -19.85 -8.50 -5.19
CA VAL A 83 -21.10 -8.04 -5.81
C VAL A 83 -21.88 -9.21 -6.42
N ALA A 84 -21.20 -10.13 -7.13
CA ALA A 84 -21.86 -11.31 -7.68
C ALA A 84 -22.45 -12.21 -6.59
N ALA A 85 -21.70 -12.44 -5.50
CA ALA A 85 -22.13 -13.22 -4.35
C ALA A 85 -23.33 -12.56 -3.65
N GLN A 86 -23.33 -11.23 -3.50
CA GLN A 86 -24.48 -10.49 -2.96
C GLN A 86 -25.76 -10.73 -3.77
N ILE A 87 -25.66 -10.72 -5.10
CA ILE A 87 -26.80 -10.96 -5.98
C ILE A 87 -27.28 -12.40 -5.84
N VAL A 88 -26.38 -13.38 -5.86
CA VAL A 88 -26.73 -14.80 -5.79
C VAL A 88 -27.29 -15.18 -4.42
N VAL A 89 -26.55 -14.91 -3.35
CA VAL A 89 -26.95 -15.22 -1.97
C VAL A 89 -28.22 -14.44 -1.59
N GLY A 90 -28.28 -13.15 -1.93
CA GLY A 90 -29.45 -12.32 -1.70
C GLY A 90 -30.70 -12.83 -2.44
N SER A 91 -30.54 -13.34 -3.67
CA SER A 91 -31.65 -13.94 -4.41
C SER A 91 -32.14 -15.24 -3.79
N VAL A 92 -31.24 -16.10 -3.30
CA VAL A 92 -31.58 -17.36 -2.63
C VAL A 92 -32.28 -17.09 -1.31
N VAL A 93 -31.67 -16.29 -0.43
CA VAL A 93 -32.23 -15.92 0.88
C VAL A 93 -33.55 -15.17 0.72
N GLY A 94 -33.61 -14.24 -0.24
CA GLY A 94 -34.82 -13.49 -0.56
C GLY A 94 -35.97 -14.40 -1.00
N ARG A 95 -35.73 -15.45 -1.78
CA ARG A 95 -36.78 -16.42 -2.14
C ARG A 95 -37.22 -17.27 -0.94
N LEU A 96 -36.27 -17.72 -0.12
CA LEU A 96 -36.54 -18.64 0.98
C LEU A 96 -37.23 -17.96 2.18
N PHE A 97 -36.84 -16.72 2.50
CA PHE A 97 -37.25 -16.03 3.73
C PHE A 97 -38.17 -14.83 3.52
N ARG A 98 -38.53 -14.48 2.27
CA ARG A 98 -39.55 -13.45 1.97
C ARG A 98 -40.85 -13.62 2.76
N PRO A 99 -41.43 -14.84 2.89
CA PRO A 99 -42.70 -15.01 3.61
C PRO A 99 -42.58 -14.60 5.08
N VAL A 100 -41.49 -15.00 5.74
CA VAL A 100 -41.20 -14.72 7.15
C VAL A 100 -40.96 -13.24 7.39
N ALA A 101 -40.15 -12.59 6.54
CA ALA A 101 -39.89 -11.16 6.64
C ALA A 101 -41.16 -10.32 6.40
N THR A 102 -42.02 -10.74 5.46
CA THR A 102 -43.28 -10.05 5.16
C THR A 102 -44.28 -10.20 6.31
N TRP A 103 -44.37 -11.39 6.90
CA TRP A 103 -45.22 -11.65 8.07
C TRP A 103 -44.81 -10.79 9.28
N ALA A 104 -43.51 -10.72 9.60
CA ALA A 104 -43.00 -9.96 10.74
C ALA A 104 -43.32 -8.45 10.61
N ARG A 105 -43.14 -7.92 9.39
CA ARG A 105 -43.42 -6.52 9.07
C ARG A 105 -44.89 -6.15 9.24
N ILE A 106 -45.82 -7.06 8.88
CA ILE A 106 -47.26 -6.81 8.96
C ILE A 106 -47.74 -6.83 10.42
N ARG A 107 -47.27 -7.78 11.24
CA ARG A 107 -47.75 -7.94 12.62
C ARG A 107 -47.11 -7.00 13.65
N ALA A 108 -45.88 -6.57 13.43
CA ALA A 108 -45.11 -5.84 14.44
C ALA A 108 -44.44 -4.59 13.88
N ARG A 109 -45.06 -3.90 12.92
CA ARG A 109 -44.45 -2.82 12.11
C ARG A 109 -43.61 -1.80 12.90
N SER A 110 -44.14 -1.26 14.00
CA SER A 110 -43.43 -0.24 14.80
C SER A 110 -42.22 -0.83 15.54
N VAL A 111 -42.39 -2.01 16.13
CA VAL A 111 -41.35 -2.72 16.89
C VAL A 111 -40.26 -3.22 15.93
N ASP A 112 -40.65 -3.88 14.85
CA ASP A 112 -39.77 -4.40 13.80
C ASP A 112 -38.92 -3.28 13.16
N SER A 113 -39.51 -2.09 12.94
CA SER A 113 -38.80 -0.92 12.41
C SER A 113 -37.73 -0.39 13.37
N VAL A 114 -38.05 -0.29 14.67
CA VAL A 114 -37.12 0.20 15.69
C VAL A 114 -35.98 -0.79 15.91
N PHE A 115 -36.29 -2.09 16.03
CA PHE A 115 -35.26 -3.11 16.17
C PHE A 115 -34.43 -3.28 14.89
N GLY A 116 -34.98 -2.96 13.72
CA GLY A 116 -34.27 -2.92 12.44
C GLY A 116 -33.09 -1.95 12.39
N LEU A 117 -33.04 -0.96 13.28
CA LEU A 117 -31.89 -0.05 13.42
C LEU A 117 -30.60 -0.80 13.76
N LEU A 118 -30.67 -1.84 14.59
CA LEU A 118 -29.49 -2.61 15.04
C LEU A 118 -28.79 -3.35 13.88
N PRO A 119 -29.44 -4.26 13.15
CA PRO A 119 -28.81 -4.92 12.01
C PRO A 119 -28.54 -3.95 10.86
N GLY A 120 -29.30 -2.85 10.74
CA GLY A 120 -29.01 -1.77 9.79
C GLY A 120 -27.70 -1.04 10.06
N ALA A 121 -27.48 -0.66 11.32
CA ALA A 121 -26.23 -0.06 11.78
C ALA A 121 -25.04 -1.01 11.58
N ALA A 122 -25.20 -2.29 11.95
CA ALA A 122 -24.17 -3.30 11.75
C ALA A 122 -23.80 -3.46 10.26
N ASN A 123 -24.79 -3.56 9.37
CA ASN A 123 -24.55 -3.61 7.92
C ASN A 123 -23.86 -2.35 7.41
N GLY A 124 -24.29 -1.17 7.84
CA GLY A 124 -23.68 0.11 7.48
C GLY A 124 -22.21 0.17 7.90
N LEU A 125 -21.92 -0.26 9.13
CA LEU A 125 -20.57 -0.30 9.68
C LEU A 125 -19.67 -1.27 8.90
N ILE A 126 -20.12 -2.49 8.61
CA ILE A 126 -19.32 -3.47 7.86
C ILE A 126 -19.03 -2.97 6.45
N ASN A 127 -20.02 -2.41 5.76
CA ASN A 127 -19.80 -1.82 4.44
C ASN A 127 -18.83 -0.64 4.48
N ALA A 128 -18.89 0.20 5.53
CA ALA A 128 -17.93 1.28 5.72
C ALA A 128 -16.51 0.75 5.99
N MET A 129 -16.36 -0.32 6.78
CA MET A 129 -15.06 -0.96 7.01
C MET A 129 -14.48 -1.57 5.73
N VAL A 130 -15.28 -2.31 4.96
CA VAL A 130 -14.85 -2.88 3.68
C VAL A 130 -14.46 -1.76 2.70
N ALA A 131 -15.25 -0.68 2.63
CA ALA A 131 -14.91 0.47 1.83
C ALA A 131 -13.60 1.13 2.28
N ALA A 132 -13.39 1.30 3.59
CA ALA A 132 -12.15 1.88 4.13
C ALA A 132 -10.92 1.03 3.78
N VAL A 133 -10.99 -0.30 3.93
CA VAL A 133 -9.91 -1.23 3.54
C VAL A 133 -9.65 -1.18 2.03
N LEU A 134 -10.70 -1.13 1.20
CA LEU A 134 -10.50 -0.98 -0.25
C LEU A 134 -9.87 0.37 -0.60
N LEU A 135 -10.28 1.46 0.05
CA LEU A 135 -9.70 2.79 -0.17
C LEU A 135 -8.25 2.88 0.31
N SER A 136 -7.81 2.07 1.28
CA SER A 136 -6.41 2.03 1.72
C SER A 136 -5.51 1.20 0.81
N VAL A 137 -6.06 0.15 0.20
CA VAL A 137 -5.34 -0.77 -0.70
C VAL A 137 -5.29 -0.25 -2.13
N LEU A 138 -6.33 0.46 -2.59
CA LEU A 138 -6.40 0.95 -3.96
C LEU A 138 -5.45 2.14 -4.19
N PRO A 139 -4.65 2.14 -5.27
CA PRO A 139 -3.85 3.29 -5.66
C PRO A 139 -4.74 4.37 -6.29
N LEU A 140 -5.54 5.03 -5.46
CA LEU A 140 -6.41 6.12 -5.87
C LEU A 140 -5.59 7.38 -6.22
N ALA A 141 -6.23 8.33 -6.91
CA ALA A 141 -5.64 9.63 -7.20
C ALA A 141 -5.12 10.29 -5.90
N ASP A 142 -3.99 11.01 -5.97
CA ASP A 142 -3.26 11.56 -4.81
C ASP A 142 -4.12 12.38 -3.83
N VAL A 143 -5.28 12.89 -4.26
CA VAL A 143 -6.24 13.62 -3.42
C VAL A 143 -7.04 12.69 -2.51
N LEU A 144 -7.51 11.55 -3.03
CA LEU A 144 -8.30 10.58 -2.28
C LEU A 144 -7.42 9.75 -1.34
N THR A 145 -6.18 9.45 -1.75
CA THR A 145 -5.23 8.71 -0.91
C THR A 145 -4.80 9.54 0.31
N ARG A 146 -4.52 10.84 0.12
CA ARG A 146 -4.24 11.77 1.24
C ARG A 146 -5.47 11.96 2.14
N ALA A 147 -6.65 12.14 1.56
CA ALA A 147 -7.88 12.21 2.33
C ALA A 147 -8.18 10.90 3.11
N SER A 148 -7.82 9.73 2.56
CA SER A 148 -7.95 8.46 3.26
C SER A 148 -6.99 8.37 4.47
N GLN A 149 -5.74 8.80 4.27
CA GLN A 149 -4.71 8.81 5.32
C GLN A 149 -4.99 9.83 6.45
N ASP A 150 -5.57 10.97 6.11
CA ASP A 150 -5.92 12.05 7.05
C ASP A 150 -7.32 11.86 7.69
N SER A 151 -8.04 10.78 7.37
CA SER A 151 -9.43 10.57 7.81
C SER A 151 -9.52 10.16 9.28
N ALA A 152 -10.27 10.96 10.05
CA ALA A 152 -10.52 10.69 11.47
C ALA A 152 -11.36 9.42 11.68
N ILE A 153 -12.29 9.13 10.77
CA ILE A 153 -13.15 7.93 10.82
C ILE A 153 -12.37 6.71 10.39
N THR A 154 -11.54 6.77 9.34
CA THR A 154 -10.64 5.66 8.98
C THR A 154 -9.70 5.34 10.15
N ALA A 155 -9.16 6.34 10.85
CA ALA A 155 -8.32 6.12 12.02
C ALA A 155 -9.08 5.47 13.21
N ARG A 156 -10.34 5.86 13.45
CA ARG A 156 -11.20 5.28 14.51
C ARG A 156 -11.75 3.90 14.16
N LEU A 157 -12.07 3.67 12.89
CA LEU A 157 -12.42 2.36 12.37
C LEU A 157 -11.20 1.47 12.23
N GLY A 158 -9.99 2.01 12.23
CA GLY A 158 -8.74 1.24 12.06
C GLY A 158 -8.53 0.16 13.11
N THR A 159 -8.99 0.33 14.35
CA THR A 159 -8.88 -0.72 15.38
C THR A 159 -9.83 -1.90 15.12
N PRO A 160 -11.14 -1.68 14.88
CA PRO A 160 -12.04 -2.75 14.42
C PRO A 160 -11.73 -3.29 13.01
N ALA A 161 -11.27 -2.44 12.09
CA ALA A 161 -10.92 -2.80 10.73
C ALA A 161 -9.60 -3.57 10.66
N GLY A 162 -8.67 -3.39 11.60
CA GLY A 162 -7.44 -4.17 11.69
C GLY A 162 -7.69 -5.68 11.83
N TRP A 163 -8.76 -6.09 12.52
CA TRP A 163 -9.19 -7.49 12.55
C TRP A 163 -9.69 -8.00 11.19
N LEU A 164 -10.38 -7.13 10.43
CA LEU A 164 -10.85 -7.46 9.08
C LEU A 164 -9.67 -7.48 8.10
N GLU A 165 -8.71 -6.57 8.26
CA GLU A 165 -7.47 -6.47 7.51
C GLU A 165 -6.54 -7.66 7.79
N GLU A 166 -6.44 -8.15 9.03
CA GLU A 166 -5.71 -9.38 9.35
C GLU A 166 -6.31 -10.60 8.62
N ARG A 167 -7.64 -10.64 8.48
CA ARG A 167 -8.36 -11.72 7.79
C ARG A 167 -8.33 -11.59 6.28
N LEU A 168 -8.46 -10.38 5.74
CA LEU A 168 -8.41 -10.10 4.29
C LEU A 168 -6.98 -9.92 3.78
N GLY A 169 -6.02 -9.75 4.68
CA GLY A 169 -4.59 -9.54 4.42
C GLY A 169 -4.01 -10.59 3.48
N PRO A 170 -4.24 -11.90 3.65
CA PRO A 170 -3.74 -12.90 2.71
C PRO A 170 -4.16 -12.69 1.24
N ILE A 171 -5.26 -11.98 0.98
CA ILE A 171 -5.72 -11.63 -0.38
C ILE A 171 -5.04 -10.36 -0.89
N PHE A 172 -4.96 -9.33 -0.04
CA PHE A 172 -4.46 -8.02 -0.46
C PHE A 172 -2.97 -7.84 -0.25
N ASN A 173 -2.33 -8.55 0.68
CA ASN A 173 -0.90 -8.43 0.98
C ASN A 173 -0.03 -8.62 -0.28
N PRO A 174 -0.25 -9.60 -1.18
CA PRO A 174 0.53 -9.70 -2.41
C PRO A 174 0.32 -8.52 -3.38
N ALA A 175 -0.82 -7.84 -3.32
CA ALA A 175 -1.12 -6.67 -4.13
C ALA A 175 -0.55 -5.39 -3.49
N VAL A 176 -0.67 -5.25 -2.17
CA VAL A 176 -0.13 -4.18 -1.34
C VAL A 176 1.39 -4.23 -1.36
N GLU A 177 2.01 -5.39 -1.16
CA GLU A 177 3.45 -5.59 -1.27
C GLU A 177 3.96 -5.23 -2.66
N ARG A 178 3.23 -5.53 -3.75
CA ARG A 178 3.63 -5.14 -5.12
C ARG A 178 3.35 -3.66 -5.42
N ALA A 179 2.29 -3.09 -4.85
CA ALA A 179 1.99 -1.65 -4.93
C ALA A 179 3.04 -0.81 -4.18
N GLN A 180 3.56 -1.37 -3.07
CA GLN A 180 4.51 -0.75 -2.17
C GLN A 180 5.95 -1.16 -2.45
N GLN A 181 6.18 -2.19 -3.27
CA GLN A 181 7.51 -2.59 -3.71
C GLN A 181 8.14 -1.38 -4.39
N ALA A 182 9.18 -0.87 -3.74
CA ALA A 182 10.09 0.05 -4.39
C ALA A 182 10.51 -0.59 -5.71
N LEU A 183 10.46 0.17 -6.80
CA LEU A 183 11.13 -0.26 -8.01
C LEU A 183 12.61 -0.38 -7.65
N THR A 184 13.14 -1.60 -7.72
CA THR A 184 14.56 -1.89 -7.49
C THR A 184 15.08 -2.67 -8.69
N VAL A 185 16.34 -2.49 -9.01
CA VAL A 185 17.05 -3.17 -10.11
C VAL A 185 18.22 -3.89 -9.48
N ALA A 186 18.40 -5.18 -9.78
CA ALA A 186 19.42 -6.00 -9.12
C ALA A 186 20.82 -5.37 -9.27
N PRO A 187 21.67 -5.42 -8.22
CA PRO A 187 23.02 -4.90 -8.31
C PRO A 187 23.80 -5.51 -9.46
N GLU A 188 24.65 -4.70 -10.10
CA GLU A 188 25.51 -5.11 -11.23
C GLU A 188 24.75 -5.60 -12.47
N SER A 189 23.41 -5.49 -12.50
CA SER A 189 22.62 -5.79 -13.69
C SER A 189 22.72 -4.67 -14.73
N HIS A 190 22.56 -5.07 -16.00
CA HIS A 190 22.43 -4.15 -17.13
C HIS A 190 20.96 -3.81 -17.43
N GLU A 191 20.05 -4.20 -16.53
CA GLU A 191 18.62 -3.98 -16.69
C GLU A 191 18.30 -2.48 -16.58
N ARG A 192 17.41 -2.02 -17.45
CA ARG A 192 16.91 -0.65 -17.45
C ARG A 192 15.40 -0.68 -17.49
N VAL A 193 14.81 0.08 -16.58
CA VAL A 193 13.38 0.37 -16.58
C VAL A 193 13.17 1.79 -17.08
N GLU A 194 12.44 1.94 -18.18
CA GLU A 194 12.00 3.25 -18.66
C GLU A 194 10.83 3.73 -17.79
N LEU A 195 10.96 4.92 -17.21
CA LEU A 195 9.91 5.52 -16.38
C LEU A 195 8.92 6.26 -17.30
N PRO A 196 7.61 6.14 -17.07
CA PRO A 196 6.60 6.83 -17.88
C PRO A 196 6.50 8.34 -17.55
N PHE A 197 7.52 8.91 -16.91
CA PHE A 197 7.57 10.30 -16.47
C PHE A 197 9.01 10.77 -16.28
N THR A 198 9.18 12.09 -16.27
CA THR A 198 10.43 12.76 -15.88
C THR A 198 10.15 13.76 -14.77
N VAL A 199 11.17 14.04 -13.94
CA VAL A 199 11.13 15.07 -12.90
C VAL A 199 12.44 15.85 -12.95
N ARG A 200 12.35 17.16 -13.19
CA ARG A 200 13.54 18.05 -13.26
C ARG A 200 13.78 18.78 -11.95
N ASP A 201 12.72 19.24 -11.32
CA ASP A 201 12.78 19.99 -10.05
C ASP A 201 12.69 19.03 -8.87
N THR A 202 13.82 18.39 -8.57
CA THR A 202 13.94 17.44 -7.45
C THR A 202 14.58 18.13 -6.24
N VAL A 203 14.16 17.74 -5.04
CA VAL A 203 14.69 18.32 -3.79
C VAL A 203 15.54 17.29 -3.06
N PRO A 204 16.84 17.53 -2.81
CA PRO A 204 17.65 16.65 -1.99
C PRO A 204 17.11 16.52 -0.57
N ARG A 205 17.18 15.32 0.01
CA ARG A 205 16.63 15.01 1.34
C ARG A 205 17.72 14.51 2.30
N PRO A 206 18.62 15.40 2.77
CA PRO A 206 19.70 15.03 3.71
C PRO A 206 19.18 14.43 5.03
N ASP A 207 17.98 14.83 5.46
CA ASP A 207 17.28 14.26 6.60
C ASP A 207 16.98 12.77 6.39
N LEU A 208 16.50 12.40 5.20
CA LEU A 208 16.20 11.02 4.85
C LEU A 208 17.45 10.19 4.57
N GLU A 209 18.52 10.81 4.04
CA GLU A 209 19.82 10.14 3.86
C GLU A 209 20.40 9.70 5.21
N ALA A 210 20.38 10.58 6.21
CA ALA A 210 20.80 10.25 7.57
C ALA A 210 19.94 9.14 8.19
N ALA A 211 18.62 9.22 8.03
CA ALA A 211 17.70 8.18 8.48
C ALA A 211 17.96 6.82 7.79
N MET A 212 18.22 6.81 6.48
CA MET A 212 18.55 5.59 5.74
C MET A 212 19.82 4.93 6.27
N LEU A 213 20.85 5.71 6.60
CA LEU A 213 22.10 5.19 7.16
C LEU A 213 21.85 4.51 8.52
N VAL A 214 20.97 5.07 9.36
CA VAL A 214 20.57 4.45 10.63
C VAL A 214 19.90 3.10 10.39
N LEU A 215 18.95 3.02 9.44
CA LEU A 215 18.27 1.76 9.10
C LEU A 215 19.26 0.71 8.58
N VAL A 216 20.15 1.09 7.66
CA VAL A 216 21.22 0.22 7.13
C VAL A 216 22.13 -0.29 8.24
N ASN A 217 22.58 0.59 9.15
CA ASN A 217 23.47 0.19 10.24
C ASN A 217 22.77 -0.68 11.29
N ALA A 218 21.46 -0.53 11.48
CA ALA A 218 20.68 -1.44 12.32
C ALA A 218 20.66 -2.86 11.75
N GLU A 219 20.50 -3.04 10.44
CA GLU A 219 20.56 -4.34 9.78
C GLU A 219 21.97 -4.95 9.83
N ARG A 220 23.00 -4.12 9.66
CA ARG A 220 24.40 -4.54 9.81
C ARG A 220 24.72 -5.01 11.23
N ALA A 221 24.22 -4.31 12.25
CA ALA A 221 24.36 -4.72 13.64
C ALA A 221 23.69 -6.07 13.92
N LYS A 222 22.48 -6.30 13.40
CA LYS A 222 21.79 -7.61 13.50
C LYS A 222 22.58 -8.74 12.85
N ALA A 223 23.29 -8.45 11.78
CA ALA A 223 24.14 -9.41 11.07
C ALA A 223 25.56 -9.55 11.66
N GLY A 224 25.90 -8.81 12.72
CA GLY A 224 27.22 -8.85 13.34
C GLY A 224 28.35 -8.25 12.49
N VAL A 225 28.03 -7.39 11.53
CA VAL A 225 29.02 -6.71 10.67
C VAL A 225 29.19 -5.25 11.06
N ARG A 226 30.40 -4.72 10.89
CA ARG A 226 30.78 -3.35 11.32
C ARG A 226 29.88 -2.29 10.66
N ALA A 227 29.45 -1.29 11.41
CA ALA A 227 28.70 -0.15 10.89
C ALA A 227 29.47 0.59 9.78
N LEU A 228 28.73 1.11 8.80
CA LEU A 228 29.24 1.98 7.74
C LEU A 228 29.30 3.42 8.24
N ALA A 229 30.39 4.12 7.90
CA ALA A 229 30.50 5.55 8.10
C ALA A 229 29.79 6.31 6.97
N ALA A 230 29.14 7.44 7.30
CA ALA A 230 28.63 8.36 6.29
C ALA A 230 29.78 8.86 5.40
N ASP A 231 29.51 9.00 4.11
CA ASP A 231 30.52 9.42 3.13
C ASP A 231 30.05 10.61 2.30
N PRO A 232 30.25 11.85 2.81
CA PRO A 232 29.76 13.07 2.18
C PRO A 232 30.26 13.26 0.74
N GLU A 233 31.46 12.77 0.42
CA GLU A 233 32.02 12.85 -0.94
C GLU A 233 31.22 12.02 -1.94
N THR A 234 30.76 10.84 -1.51
CA THR A 234 29.98 9.92 -2.34
C THR A 234 28.50 10.33 -2.40
N VAL A 235 27.97 11.04 -1.39
CA VAL A 235 26.58 11.55 -1.37
C VAL A 235 26.25 12.37 -2.62
N GLU A 236 27.12 13.30 -3.04
CA GLU A 236 26.86 14.11 -4.24
C GLU A 236 26.83 13.26 -5.52
N VAL A 237 27.72 12.27 -5.65
CA VAL A 237 27.71 11.32 -6.78
C VAL A 237 26.40 10.53 -6.82
N SER A 238 25.94 10.06 -5.66
CA SER A 238 24.68 9.34 -5.54
C SER A 238 23.47 10.24 -5.84
N ARG A 239 23.45 11.48 -5.35
CA ARG A 239 22.40 12.47 -5.62
C ARG A 239 22.31 12.79 -7.10
N ASP A 240 23.45 13.03 -7.74
CA ASP A 240 23.51 13.32 -9.17
C ASP A 240 22.93 12.18 -10.00
N HIS A 241 23.26 10.93 -9.67
CA HIS A 241 22.64 9.77 -10.34
C HIS A 241 21.13 9.67 -10.10
N SER A 242 20.66 9.96 -8.88
CA SER A 242 19.22 9.99 -8.59
C SER A 242 18.49 11.11 -9.35
N ARG A 243 19.09 12.31 -9.44
CA ARG A 243 18.55 13.42 -10.26
C ARG A 243 18.52 13.03 -11.72
N ASP A 244 19.57 12.40 -12.21
CA ASP A 244 19.73 12.00 -13.59
C ASP A 244 18.67 10.98 -14.03
N MET A 245 18.45 9.95 -13.22
CA MET A 245 17.39 8.96 -13.41
C MET A 245 16.00 9.61 -13.51
N PHE A 246 15.70 10.58 -12.63
CA PHE A 246 14.44 11.32 -12.73
C PHE A 246 14.38 12.27 -13.92
N ALA A 247 15.43 13.03 -14.19
CA ALA A 247 15.45 14.05 -15.24
C ALA A 247 15.30 13.44 -16.64
N ARG A 248 15.87 12.24 -16.83
CA ARG A 248 15.87 11.52 -18.10
C ARG A 248 14.89 10.36 -18.16
N GLY A 249 14.17 10.07 -17.07
CA GLY A 249 13.05 9.13 -17.06
C GLY A 249 13.48 7.68 -17.18
N TYR A 250 14.55 7.28 -16.50
CA TYR A 250 15.01 5.89 -16.47
C TYR A 250 15.38 5.47 -15.05
N PHE A 251 15.41 4.16 -14.81
CA PHE A 251 15.85 3.57 -13.56
C PHE A 251 16.80 2.40 -13.85
N ALA A 252 18.10 2.64 -13.63
CA ALA A 252 19.18 1.69 -13.94
C ALA A 252 20.50 2.06 -13.26
N HIS A 253 21.37 1.06 -13.07
CA HIS A 253 22.75 1.27 -12.61
C HIS A 253 23.61 2.00 -13.65
N LEU A 254 23.41 1.68 -14.93
CA LEU A 254 24.11 2.30 -16.05
C LEU A 254 23.33 3.53 -16.49
N THR A 255 24.06 4.63 -16.69
CA THR A 255 23.51 5.80 -17.41
C THR A 255 23.13 5.43 -18.85
N PRO A 256 22.29 6.23 -19.54
CA PRO A 256 22.07 6.19 -20.99
C PRO A 256 23.35 6.06 -21.81
N GLU A 257 24.44 6.69 -21.38
CA GLU A 257 25.76 6.63 -22.02
C GLU A 257 26.56 5.36 -21.67
N GLY A 258 26.00 4.46 -20.86
CA GLY A 258 26.67 3.23 -20.41
C GLY A 258 27.63 3.41 -19.24
N LYS A 259 27.73 4.61 -18.64
CA LYS A 259 28.60 4.83 -17.47
C LYS A 259 28.09 4.05 -16.26
N THR A 260 28.99 3.26 -15.67
CA THR A 260 28.76 2.44 -14.48
C THR A 260 28.86 3.27 -13.18
N PRO A 261 28.43 2.74 -12.02
CA PRO A 261 28.68 3.38 -10.73
C PRO A 261 30.18 3.65 -10.48
N PHE A 262 31.02 2.75 -10.96
CA PHE A 262 32.48 2.83 -10.88
C PHE A 262 33.07 3.97 -11.73
N ASP A 263 32.50 4.23 -12.91
CA ASP A 263 32.88 5.37 -13.74
C ASP A 263 32.50 6.69 -13.09
N ARG A 264 31.32 6.74 -12.44
CA ARG A 264 30.87 7.92 -11.68
C ARG A 264 31.80 8.21 -10.50
N LEU A 265 32.19 7.20 -9.72
CA LEU A 265 33.16 7.34 -8.63
C LEU A 265 34.55 7.80 -9.14
N ARG A 266 35.04 7.23 -10.25
CA ARG A 266 36.31 7.66 -10.87
C ARG A 266 36.26 9.10 -11.37
N ALA A 267 35.16 9.51 -12.01
CA ALA A 267 35.00 10.88 -12.49
C ALA A 267 35.04 11.90 -11.33
N ALA A 268 34.50 11.53 -10.17
CA ALA A 268 34.59 12.28 -8.93
C ALA A 268 35.95 12.16 -8.20
N ARG A 269 36.92 11.42 -8.76
CA ARG A 269 38.25 11.16 -8.17
C ARG A 269 38.17 10.48 -6.78
N LEU A 270 37.13 9.68 -6.56
CA LEU A 270 36.94 8.94 -5.31
C LEU A 270 37.61 7.57 -5.40
N GLY A 271 38.62 7.35 -4.55
CA GLY A 271 39.32 6.07 -4.47
C GLY A 271 38.51 5.00 -3.76
N TYR A 272 38.57 3.78 -4.27
CA TYR A 272 37.99 2.57 -3.67
C TYR A 272 38.77 1.34 -4.15
N ARG A 273 38.77 0.27 -3.35
CA ARG A 273 39.22 -1.09 -3.75
C ARG A 273 38.02 -2.00 -4.03
N ALA A 274 36.95 -1.81 -3.27
CA ALA A 274 35.65 -2.42 -3.49
C ALA A 274 34.60 -1.32 -3.44
N ALA A 275 33.64 -1.36 -4.36
CA ALA A 275 32.47 -0.49 -4.33
C ALA A 275 31.23 -1.27 -4.80
N GLY A 276 30.05 -0.78 -4.44
CA GLY A 276 28.78 -1.37 -4.84
C GLY A 276 27.69 -0.31 -4.90
N GLU A 277 26.58 -0.64 -5.56
CA GLU A 277 25.44 0.26 -5.66
C GLU A 277 24.13 -0.49 -5.43
N ASN A 278 23.22 0.13 -4.69
CA ASN A 278 21.82 -0.24 -4.64
C ASN A 278 20.96 0.94 -5.08
N LEU A 279 19.86 0.65 -5.78
CA LEU A 279 18.90 1.65 -6.25
C LEU A 279 17.50 1.32 -5.73
N ALA A 280 16.75 2.34 -5.36
CA ALA A 280 15.33 2.22 -5.05
C ALA A 280 14.56 3.46 -5.53
N LEU A 281 13.36 3.25 -6.06
CA LEU A 281 12.36 4.30 -6.25
C LEU A 281 11.11 3.93 -5.46
N SER A 282 10.75 4.74 -4.47
CA SER A 282 9.65 4.41 -3.54
C SER A 282 8.93 5.65 -3.01
N ARG A 283 7.73 5.46 -2.44
CA ARG A 283 6.95 6.57 -1.85
C ARG A 283 7.48 6.99 -0.49
N THR A 284 8.01 6.07 0.31
CA THR A 284 8.57 6.38 1.64
C THR A 284 9.95 5.76 1.80
N LEU A 285 10.65 6.20 2.84
CA LEU A 285 11.98 5.71 3.16
C LEU A 285 11.94 4.25 3.63
N GLU A 286 10.93 3.92 4.43
CA GLU A 286 10.73 2.61 5.05
C GLU A 286 10.44 1.55 3.98
N THR A 287 9.57 1.86 3.02
CA THR A 287 9.25 0.95 1.91
C THR A 287 10.45 0.74 1.00
N ALA A 288 11.26 1.78 0.77
CA ALA A 288 12.52 1.63 0.04
C ALA A 288 13.51 0.72 0.78
N HIS A 289 13.74 0.95 2.07
CA HIS A 289 14.66 0.15 2.87
C HIS A 289 14.22 -1.32 2.94
N GLN A 290 12.94 -1.57 3.19
CA GLN A 290 12.39 -2.92 3.23
C GLN A 290 12.52 -3.62 1.87
N GLY A 291 12.24 -2.92 0.77
CA GLY A 291 12.42 -3.44 -0.59
C GLY A 291 13.86 -3.89 -0.86
N LEU A 292 14.83 -3.06 -0.46
CA LEU A 292 16.25 -3.40 -0.56
C LEU A 292 16.63 -4.62 0.31
N MET A 293 16.12 -4.72 1.53
CA MET A 293 16.44 -5.85 2.42
C MET A 293 15.76 -7.17 2.03
N ASN A 294 14.62 -7.11 1.32
CA ASN A 294 13.91 -8.27 0.80
C ASN A 294 14.51 -8.80 -0.50
N SER A 295 15.32 -8.00 -1.20
CA SER A 295 16.04 -8.43 -2.40
C SER A 295 17.39 -9.05 -2.03
N PRO A 296 17.66 -10.33 -2.39
CA PRO A 296 18.89 -11.01 -2.02
C PRO A 296 20.17 -10.26 -2.47
N GLY A 297 20.17 -9.69 -3.68
CA GLY A 297 21.32 -8.96 -4.21
C GLY A 297 21.59 -7.66 -3.45
N HIS A 298 20.56 -6.83 -3.24
CA HIS A 298 20.71 -5.56 -2.52
C HIS A 298 21.08 -5.78 -1.05
N ARG A 299 20.47 -6.78 -0.41
CA ARG A 299 20.80 -7.22 0.95
C ARG A 299 22.26 -7.67 1.06
N ALA A 300 22.77 -8.42 0.07
CA ALA A 300 24.17 -8.84 0.05
C ALA A 300 25.12 -7.63 0.04
N ASN A 301 24.83 -6.59 -0.74
CA ASN A 301 25.59 -5.33 -0.72
C ASN A 301 25.54 -4.65 0.67
N ILE A 302 24.34 -4.50 1.23
CA ILE A 302 24.13 -3.85 2.55
C ILE A 302 24.93 -4.56 3.65
N LEU A 303 25.03 -5.88 3.60
CA LEU A 303 25.68 -6.69 4.64
C LEU A 303 27.14 -7.03 4.32
N LEU A 304 27.68 -6.60 3.19
CA LEU A 304 29.03 -6.95 2.78
C LEU A 304 30.07 -6.38 3.77
N PRO A 305 30.91 -7.21 4.41
CA PRO A 305 31.91 -6.74 5.38
C PRO A 305 33.03 -5.91 4.75
N ALA A 306 33.25 -6.05 3.43
CA ALA A 306 34.28 -5.33 2.70
C ALA A 306 34.05 -3.81 2.64
N PHE A 307 32.80 -3.36 2.82
CA PHE A 307 32.48 -1.93 2.82
C PHE A 307 32.66 -1.29 4.20
N GLY A 308 33.15 -0.05 4.21
CA GLY A 308 33.35 0.76 5.41
C GLY A 308 32.66 2.13 5.36
N ARG A 309 32.22 2.56 4.17
CA ARG A 309 31.65 3.87 3.90
C ARG A 309 30.40 3.74 3.03
N LEU A 310 29.44 4.63 3.22
CA LEU A 310 28.19 4.68 2.47
C LEU A 310 27.82 6.13 2.15
N GLY A 311 27.76 6.44 0.86
CA GLY A 311 27.09 7.63 0.34
C GLY A 311 25.66 7.30 -0.03
N ILE A 312 24.71 8.14 0.38
CA ILE A 312 23.29 7.95 0.07
C ILE A 312 22.82 9.25 -0.58
N GLY A 313 22.32 9.15 -1.80
CA GLY A 313 21.65 10.25 -2.48
C GLY A 313 20.17 10.00 -2.51
N ILE A 314 19.39 10.87 -1.85
CA ILE A 314 17.93 10.84 -1.91
C ILE A 314 17.45 12.16 -2.49
N VAL A 315 16.69 12.09 -3.58
CA VAL A 315 15.99 13.24 -4.13
C VAL A 315 14.48 12.98 -4.19
N ASP A 316 13.73 13.99 -3.77
CA ASP A 316 12.28 13.98 -3.70
C ASP A 316 11.70 14.52 -5.00
N GLY A 317 10.97 13.67 -5.73
CA GLY A 317 10.22 14.01 -6.95
C GLY A 317 8.75 14.35 -6.68
N GLY A 318 8.39 14.66 -5.44
CA GLY A 318 7.04 14.95 -4.99
C GLY A 318 6.11 13.75 -5.17
N ARG A 319 5.09 13.90 -6.03
CA ARG A 319 4.13 12.81 -6.31
C ARG A 319 4.78 11.58 -6.94
N ARG A 320 5.99 11.71 -7.50
CA ARG A 320 6.73 10.58 -8.10
C ARG A 320 7.57 9.80 -7.09
N GLY A 321 7.64 10.25 -5.83
CA GLY A 321 8.34 9.57 -4.74
C GLY A 321 9.81 9.96 -4.62
N LEU A 322 10.53 9.18 -3.83
CA LEU A 322 11.94 9.30 -3.53
C LEU A 322 12.75 8.43 -4.49
N MET A 323 13.68 9.04 -5.22
CA MET A 323 14.72 8.32 -5.96
C MET A 323 15.94 8.21 -5.07
N ILE A 324 16.41 6.98 -4.85
CA ILE A 324 17.45 6.64 -3.88
C ILE A 324 18.57 5.89 -4.57
N THR A 325 19.79 6.40 -4.41
CA THR A 325 21.03 5.73 -4.77
C THR A 325 21.86 5.52 -3.50
N GLN A 326 22.21 4.27 -3.19
CA GLN A 326 23.18 3.92 -2.15
C GLN A 326 24.47 3.49 -2.82
N THR A 327 25.57 4.17 -2.54
CA THR A 327 26.89 3.84 -3.09
C THR A 327 27.84 3.47 -1.95
N PHE A 328 28.28 2.22 -1.94
CA PHE A 328 29.15 1.64 -0.92
C PHE A 328 30.60 1.70 -1.37
N ARG A 329 31.53 1.95 -0.43
CA ARG A 329 32.98 1.76 -0.65
C ARG A 329 33.73 1.40 0.63
N ASN A 330 35.00 1.01 0.52
CA ASN A 330 35.87 0.63 1.64
C ASN A 330 36.80 1.76 2.11
#